data_AF-A0A7S3VBV4-F1
#
_entry.id   AF-A0A7S3VBV4-F1
#
_cell.length_a   1.000
_cell.length_b   1.000
_cell.length_c   1.000
_cell.angle_alpha   90.00
_cell.angle_beta   90.00
_cell.angle_gamma   90.00
#
_symmetry.space_group_name_H-M   'P 1'
#
loop_
_entity.id
_entity.type
_entity.pdbx_description
1 polymer ?
#
loop_
_entity_poly.entity_id
_entity_poly.type
_entity_poly.pdbx_seq_one_letter_code
_entity_poly.pdbx_strand_id
1 'polypeptide(L)'
;MRNQFPRSPPSQKNYLLLLILLVTFQVHTSKVDAFQPVNIATKTDRKASGANSIKARSCAPASTSAIFSMGHGPIHEHEETVCQSPQAQAQAQSQALSLSLSQSLSYTVEVIHQNMKTTVNVSPDETILQALERSNVHDTLALPSLPNDCRRGNCLTCSGRHTPESQVHNVEIGEEEHGLSPSMKNTVEKKGVVLTCCSHVTGDGVQLELGVNDEVWRSVYASGDDKEGERIRTDAVAKTMRLNDERNLKKWAKKTERMLELSDE
;
A
#
# COMPACT_ATOMS: atom_id res chain seq x y z
N MET A 1 5.61 70.34 -27.13
CA MET A 1 6.43 70.38 -25.90
C MET A 1 6.91 68.97 -25.62
N ARG A 2 8.22 68.72 -25.73
CA ARG A 2 8.86 67.41 -25.55
C ARG A 2 9.27 67.26 -24.08
N ASN A 3 8.73 66.27 -23.37
CA ASN A 3 9.24 65.84 -22.07
C ASN A 3 10.23 64.69 -22.30
N GLN A 4 11.53 64.98 -22.16
CA GLN A 4 12.57 63.96 -22.04
C GLN A 4 12.77 63.64 -20.55
N PHE A 5 12.53 62.40 -20.15
CA PHE A 5 13.02 61.85 -18.88
C PHE A 5 14.12 60.84 -19.19
N PRO A 6 15.33 60.96 -18.61
CA PRO A 6 16.36 59.95 -18.76
C PRO A 6 16.03 58.76 -17.84
N ARG A 7 15.82 57.58 -18.40
CA ARG A 7 15.82 56.31 -17.66
C ARG A 7 17.23 55.77 -17.66
N SER A 8 17.99 56.03 -16.60
CA SER A 8 19.17 55.22 -16.29
C SER A 8 18.70 53.86 -15.73
N PRO A 9 19.22 52.73 -16.23
CA PRO A 9 18.90 51.42 -15.65
C PRO A 9 19.46 51.36 -14.22
N PRO A 10 18.70 50.80 -13.25
CA PRO A 10 19.20 50.63 -11.90
C PRO A 10 20.41 49.69 -11.90
N SER A 11 21.44 50.08 -11.15
CA SER A 11 22.68 49.32 -10.94
C SER A 11 22.38 47.87 -10.53
N GLN A 12 23.07 46.90 -11.13
CA GLN A 12 22.98 45.47 -10.82
C GLN A 12 23.09 45.15 -9.32
N LYS A 13 23.78 45.99 -8.55
CA LYS A 13 23.94 45.81 -7.09
C LYS A 13 22.61 45.89 -6.33
N ASN A 14 21.62 46.62 -6.86
CA ASN A 14 20.31 46.75 -6.23
C ASN A 14 19.44 45.49 -6.42
N TYR A 15 19.67 44.71 -7.47
CA TYR A 15 18.93 43.45 -7.70
C TYR A 15 19.35 42.34 -6.74
N LEU A 16 20.65 42.25 -6.43
CA LEU A 16 21.16 41.23 -5.50
C LEU A 16 20.65 41.47 -4.07
N LEU A 17 20.61 42.72 -3.62
CA LEU A 17 20.06 43.11 -2.32
C LEU A 17 18.55 42.82 -2.21
N LEU A 18 17.80 43.03 -3.29
CA LEU A 18 16.36 42.71 -3.36
C LEU A 18 16.10 41.20 -3.34
N LEU A 19 16.94 40.39 -4.00
CA LEU A 19 16.87 38.93 -3.94
C LEU A 19 17.21 38.39 -2.55
N ILE A 20 18.22 38.94 -1.88
CA ILE A 20 18.57 38.53 -0.50
C ILE A 20 17.43 38.90 0.47
N LEU A 21 16.81 40.07 0.32
CA LEU A 21 15.67 40.48 1.13
C LEU A 21 14.43 39.61 0.88
N LEU A 22 14.16 39.22 -0.36
CA LEU A 22 13.04 38.31 -0.69
C LEU A 22 13.26 36.90 -0.13
N VAL A 23 14.47 36.35 -0.22
CA VAL A 23 14.78 35.02 0.32
C VAL A 23 14.71 35.02 1.86
N THR A 24 15.18 36.08 2.53
CA THR A 24 15.09 36.18 4.00
C THR A 24 13.66 36.41 4.49
N PHE A 25 12.82 37.12 3.73
CA PHE A 25 11.41 37.31 4.09
C PHE A 25 10.59 36.02 3.96
N GLN A 26 10.88 35.19 2.94
CA GLN A 26 10.19 33.90 2.75
C GLN A 26 10.49 32.89 3.88
N VAL A 27 11.68 32.94 4.47
CA VAL A 27 12.07 32.07 5.60
C VAL A 27 11.32 32.43 6.89
N HIS A 28 10.82 33.66 7.00
CA HIS A 28 10.18 34.12 8.24
C HIS A 28 8.67 33.81 8.31
N THR A 29 8.01 33.49 7.19
CA THR A 29 6.56 33.23 7.16
C THR A 29 6.19 31.75 7.27
N SER A 30 7.14 30.82 7.19
CA SER A 30 6.86 29.36 7.30
C SER A 30 6.95 28.78 8.72
N LYS A 31 6.94 29.62 9.76
CA LYS A 31 6.98 29.18 11.17
C LYS A 31 5.63 29.34 11.87
N VAL A 32 4.57 28.69 11.39
CA VAL A 32 3.48 28.25 12.26
C VAL A 32 2.82 27.02 11.61
N ASP A 33 3.32 25.82 11.92
CA ASP A 33 2.46 24.68 12.18
C ASP A 33 3.25 23.65 12.99
N ALA A 34 2.75 23.44 14.21
CA ALA A 34 3.36 22.62 15.24
C ALA A 34 3.20 21.14 14.88
N PHE A 35 4.23 20.53 14.30
CA PHE A 35 4.29 19.08 14.14
C PHE A 35 4.84 18.44 15.42
N GLN A 36 4.01 17.64 16.08
CA GLN A 36 4.36 16.85 17.26
C GLN A 36 5.46 15.82 16.89
N PRO A 37 6.54 15.70 17.68
CA PRO A 37 7.59 14.72 17.41
C PRO A 37 7.14 13.29 17.80
N VAL A 38 7.11 12.38 16.84
CA VAL A 38 7.04 10.93 17.10
C VAL A 38 8.42 10.47 17.57
N ASN A 39 8.51 10.04 18.83
CA ASN A 39 9.70 9.44 19.42
C ASN A 39 9.95 8.05 18.82
N ILE A 40 10.88 7.95 17.87
CA ILE A 40 11.42 6.65 17.42
C ILE A 40 12.73 6.43 18.17
N ALA A 41 12.67 5.62 19.23
CA ALA A 41 13.83 5.19 19.99
C ALA A 41 14.57 4.08 19.21
N THR A 42 15.65 4.45 18.51
CA THR A 42 16.58 3.48 17.89
C THR A 42 17.66 3.07 18.89
N LYS A 43 17.41 1.98 19.63
CA LYS A 43 18.43 1.32 20.44
C LYS A 43 19.21 0.35 19.54
N THR A 44 20.42 0.72 19.14
CA THR A 44 21.34 -0.17 18.43
C THR A 44 22.57 -0.44 19.30
N ASP A 45 22.49 -1.50 20.10
CA ASP A 45 23.68 -2.11 20.72
C ASP A 45 24.08 -3.34 19.89
N ARG A 46 25.10 -3.18 19.05
CA ARG A 46 25.86 -4.30 18.47
C ARG A 46 26.95 -4.70 19.46
N LYS A 47 26.86 -5.91 20.01
CA LYS A 47 28.01 -6.60 20.62
C LYS A 47 28.18 -7.96 19.95
N ALA A 48 29.25 -8.08 19.18
CA ALA A 48 29.72 -9.32 18.60
C ALA A 48 30.49 -10.14 19.64
N SER A 49 30.42 -11.47 19.50
CA SER A 49 31.40 -12.50 19.88
C SER A 49 30.76 -13.64 20.66
N GLY A 50 30.93 -14.86 20.16
CA GLY A 50 30.79 -16.08 20.96
C GLY A 50 30.31 -17.28 20.16
N ALA A 51 31.25 -17.95 19.48
CA ALA A 51 31.04 -19.33 19.03
C ALA A 51 30.76 -20.22 20.25
N ASN A 52 29.77 -21.12 20.15
CA ASN A 52 29.82 -22.42 20.81
C ASN A 52 28.84 -23.42 20.19
N SER A 53 29.40 -24.58 19.87
CA SER A 53 28.75 -25.82 19.43
C SER A 53 28.05 -26.49 20.60
N ILE A 54 26.74 -26.74 20.55
CA ILE A 54 26.06 -27.76 21.37
C ILE A 54 24.83 -28.35 20.62
N LYS A 55 25.01 -29.58 20.14
CA LYS A 55 24.20 -30.79 20.39
C LYS A 55 22.67 -30.74 20.21
N ALA A 56 22.21 -31.53 19.23
CA ALA A 56 20.84 -31.99 19.06
C ALA A 56 20.29 -32.69 20.31
N ARG A 57 19.04 -32.35 20.67
CA ARG A 57 18.16 -33.19 21.50
C ARG A 57 16.79 -33.24 20.86
N SER A 58 16.40 -34.45 20.47
CA SER A 58 15.00 -34.83 20.32
C SER A 58 14.32 -34.82 21.68
N CYS A 59 13.05 -34.45 21.69
CA CYS A 59 12.04 -34.90 22.64
C CYS A 59 10.66 -34.47 22.11
N ALA A 60 9.89 -35.42 21.58
CA ALA A 60 8.43 -35.38 21.69
C ALA A 60 8.05 -35.48 23.19
N PRO A 61 6.87 -35.03 23.65
CA PRO A 61 5.68 -35.90 23.54
C PRO A 61 4.29 -35.20 23.53
N ALA A 62 3.28 -36.05 23.32
CA ALA A 62 1.95 -36.06 23.94
C ALA A 62 0.91 -34.96 23.63
N SER A 63 0.02 -35.32 22.71
CA SER A 63 -1.42 -35.49 22.94
C SER A 63 -1.97 -35.03 24.30
N THR A 64 -2.82 -33.99 24.31
CA THR A 64 -3.93 -33.90 25.27
C THR A 64 -5.13 -33.20 24.64
N SER A 65 -6.16 -34.00 24.39
CA SER A 65 -7.52 -33.59 24.09
C SER A 65 -8.18 -33.01 25.33
N ALA A 66 -8.78 -31.82 25.20
CA ALA A 66 -9.73 -31.27 26.16
C ALA A 66 -11.00 -30.84 25.40
N ILE A 67 -12.02 -31.70 25.46
CA ILE A 67 -13.40 -31.37 25.13
C ILE A 67 -13.96 -30.59 26.32
N PHE A 68 -14.36 -29.35 26.10
CA PHE A 68 -15.00 -28.53 27.12
C PHE A 68 -16.40 -28.17 26.63
N SER A 69 -17.37 -29.02 26.97
CA SER A 69 -18.80 -28.71 26.88
C SER A 69 -19.20 -27.92 28.13
N MET A 70 -19.46 -26.63 27.96
CA MET A 70 -20.25 -25.87 28.93
C MET A 70 -21.68 -25.76 28.41
N GLY A 71 -22.59 -26.42 29.12
CA GLY A 71 -24.03 -26.24 28.95
C GLY A 71 -24.46 -24.88 29.50
N HIS A 72 -25.13 -24.11 28.65
CA HIS A 72 -25.93 -22.96 29.08
C HIS A 72 -27.39 -23.41 29.16
N GLY A 73 -27.98 -23.22 30.34
CA GLY A 73 -29.36 -23.60 30.65
C GLY A 73 -30.42 -22.76 29.93
N PRO A 74 -31.67 -23.24 29.93
CA PRO A 74 -32.80 -22.53 29.35
C PRO A 74 -33.18 -21.35 30.26
N ILE A 75 -33.02 -20.13 29.76
CA ILE A 75 -33.59 -18.93 30.39
C ILE A 75 -35.02 -18.79 29.87
N HIS A 76 -35.93 -18.79 30.84
CA HIS A 76 -37.38 -18.68 30.71
C HIS A 76 -37.78 -17.43 29.94
N GLU A 77 -38.60 -17.64 28.92
CA GLU A 77 -39.25 -16.63 28.09
C GLU A 77 -40.19 -15.78 28.94
N HIS A 78 -40.04 -14.46 28.85
CA HIS A 78 -41.10 -13.50 29.13
C HIS A 78 -41.60 -12.98 27.78
N GLU A 79 -42.72 -13.53 27.35
CA GLU A 79 -43.43 -13.18 26.12
C GLU A 79 -44.17 -11.85 26.34
N GLU A 80 -43.48 -10.72 26.13
CA GLU A 80 -44.16 -9.44 25.97
C GLU A 80 -44.70 -9.34 24.53
N THR A 81 -46.00 -9.59 24.38
CA THR A 81 -46.74 -9.37 23.14
C THR A 81 -46.81 -7.88 22.83
N VAL A 82 -45.75 -7.35 22.20
CA VAL A 82 -45.72 -6.00 21.64
C VAL A 82 -46.50 -6.03 20.33
N CYS A 83 -47.63 -5.33 20.29
CA CYS A 83 -48.42 -5.08 19.08
C CYS A 83 -47.56 -4.34 18.03
N GLN A 84 -46.88 -5.10 17.17
CA GLN A 84 -46.12 -4.54 16.05
C GLN A 84 -47.10 -3.92 15.04
N SER A 85 -46.81 -2.67 14.68
CA SER A 85 -47.58 -1.94 13.69
C SER A 85 -47.41 -2.57 12.29
N PRO A 86 -48.47 -2.61 11.46
CA PRO A 86 -48.42 -3.20 10.11
C PRO A 86 -47.36 -2.60 9.17
N GLN A 87 -46.78 -1.44 9.51
CA GLN A 87 -45.74 -0.80 8.71
C GLN A 87 -44.33 -1.39 8.91
N ALA A 88 -44.05 -2.03 10.05
CA ALA A 88 -42.74 -2.65 10.31
C ALA A 88 -42.53 -3.96 9.53
N GLN A 89 -43.60 -4.68 9.23
CA GLN A 89 -43.54 -5.97 8.52
C GLN A 89 -43.23 -5.83 7.03
N ALA A 90 -43.64 -4.73 6.40
CA ALA A 90 -43.32 -4.47 4.98
C ALA A 90 -41.83 -4.15 4.77
N GLN A 91 -41.19 -3.44 5.70
CA GLN A 91 -39.76 -3.11 5.60
C GLN A 91 -38.84 -4.33 5.81
N ALA A 92 -39.23 -5.26 6.70
CA ALA A 92 -38.47 -6.50 6.93
C ALA A 92 -38.50 -7.44 5.71
N GLN A 93 -39.63 -7.50 4.98
CA GLN A 93 -39.74 -8.32 3.76
C GLN A 93 -38.90 -7.75 2.59
N SER A 94 -38.81 -6.42 2.46
CA SER A 94 -37.97 -5.81 1.43
C SER A 94 -36.47 -6.03 1.69
N GLN A 95 -36.02 -6.00 2.94
CA GLN A 95 -34.62 -6.29 3.30
C GLN A 95 -34.25 -7.77 3.14
N ALA A 96 -35.18 -8.68 3.42
CA ALA A 96 -34.97 -10.12 3.21
C ALA A 96 -34.82 -10.47 1.73
N LEU A 97 -35.60 -9.81 0.85
CA LEU A 97 -35.48 -10.01 -0.60
C LEU A 97 -34.15 -9.50 -1.16
N SER A 98 -33.66 -8.34 -0.71
CA SER A 98 -32.35 -7.83 -1.13
C SER A 98 -31.18 -8.72 -0.68
N LEU A 99 -31.28 -9.34 0.50
CA LEU A 99 -30.28 -10.30 1.01
C LEU A 99 -30.34 -11.65 0.31
N SER A 100 -31.50 -12.06 -0.21
CA SER A 100 -31.64 -13.31 -0.97
C SER A 100 -31.12 -13.20 -2.40
N LEU A 101 -31.19 -12.02 -3.03
CA LEU A 101 -30.72 -11.82 -4.40
C LEU A 101 -29.19 -11.79 -4.51
N SER A 102 -28.50 -11.35 -3.46
CA SER A 102 -27.04 -11.40 -3.38
C SER A 102 -26.49 -12.82 -3.17
N GLN A 103 -27.31 -13.79 -2.73
CA GLN A 103 -26.85 -15.15 -2.41
C GLN A 103 -26.65 -16.06 -3.63
N SER A 104 -27.07 -15.66 -4.83
CA SER A 104 -26.91 -16.47 -6.05
C SER A 104 -26.05 -15.84 -7.13
N LEU A 105 -25.47 -14.66 -6.89
CA LEU A 105 -24.54 -14.05 -7.84
C LEU A 105 -23.17 -14.70 -7.63
N SER A 106 -22.73 -15.47 -8.61
CA SER A 106 -21.37 -15.97 -8.68
C SER A 106 -20.83 -15.69 -10.07
N TYR A 107 -19.61 -15.18 -10.16
CA TYR A 107 -18.96 -14.88 -11.42
C TYR A 107 -17.94 -15.94 -11.77
N THR A 108 -17.71 -16.14 -13.06
CA THR A 108 -16.72 -17.08 -13.57
C THR A 108 -15.39 -16.37 -13.87
N VAL A 109 -14.31 -16.91 -13.32
CA VAL A 109 -12.94 -16.46 -13.58
C VAL A 109 -12.16 -17.60 -14.22
N GLU A 110 -11.60 -17.39 -15.41
CA GLU A 110 -10.63 -18.30 -16.01
C GLU A 110 -9.23 -17.98 -15.49
N VAL A 111 -8.53 -19.00 -15.01
CA VAL A 111 -7.21 -18.88 -14.41
C VAL A 111 -6.24 -19.71 -15.23
N ILE A 112 -5.14 -19.09 -15.64
CA ILE A 112 -4.15 -19.66 -16.54
C ILE A 112 -2.81 -19.73 -15.81
N HIS A 113 -2.13 -20.87 -15.87
CA HIS A 113 -0.76 -21.02 -15.40
C HIS A 113 -0.04 -22.06 -16.26
N GLN A 114 1.11 -21.69 -16.84
CA GLN A 114 1.92 -22.56 -17.70
C GLN A 114 1.10 -23.28 -18.81
N ASN A 115 0.26 -22.54 -19.52
CA ASN A 115 -0.66 -23.04 -20.56
C ASN A 115 -1.78 -23.98 -20.07
N MET A 116 -1.90 -24.20 -18.76
CA MET A 116 -3.03 -24.91 -18.19
C MET A 116 -4.09 -23.92 -17.76
N LYS A 117 -5.37 -24.26 -17.97
CA LYS A 117 -6.51 -23.40 -17.71
C LYS A 117 -7.49 -24.09 -16.79
N THR A 118 -8.06 -23.33 -15.86
CA THR A 118 -9.18 -23.78 -15.02
C THR A 118 -10.16 -22.64 -14.82
N THR A 119 -11.44 -22.96 -14.68
CA THR A 119 -12.48 -21.97 -14.36
C THR A 119 -12.86 -22.10 -12.90
N VAL A 120 -12.99 -20.96 -12.21
CA VAL A 120 -13.36 -20.87 -10.80
C VAL A 120 -14.57 -19.96 -10.67
N ASN A 121 -15.55 -20.38 -9.86
CA ASN A 121 -16.68 -19.54 -9.49
C ASN A 121 -16.29 -18.70 -8.28
N VAL A 122 -16.44 -17.39 -8.38
CA VAL A 122 -16.09 -16.40 -7.36
C VAL A 122 -17.35 -15.69 -6.88
N SER A 123 -17.60 -15.72 -5.57
CA SER A 123 -18.65 -14.92 -4.93
C SER A 123 -18.28 -13.43 -4.92
N PRO A 124 -19.23 -12.50 -5.05
CA PRO A 124 -18.96 -11.06 -4.92
C PRO A 124 -18.34 -10.70 -3.56
N ASP A 125 -18.67 -11.47 -2.50
CA ASP A 125 -18.23 -11.20 -1.13
C ASP A 125 -16.85 -11.81 -0.80
N GLU A 126 -16.24 -12.55 -1.72
CA GLU A 126 -14.91 -13.16 -1.51
C GLU A 126 -13.86 -12.58 -2.47
N THR A 127 -12.61 -12.61 -2.03
CA THR A 127 -11.48 -12.23 -2.90
C THR A 127 -11.19 -13.33 -3.90
N ILE A 128 -10.58 -12.98 -5.03
CA ILE A 128 -10.15 -13.95 -6.04
C ILE A 128 -9.28 -15.05 -5.39
N LEU A 129 -8.30 -14.69 -4.56
CA LEU A 129 -7.44 -15.66 -3.88
C LEU A 129 -8.23 -16.63 -2.99
N GLN A 130 -9.21 -16.16 -2.24
CA GLN A 130 -10.05 -17.04 -1.40
C GLN A 130 -10.82 -18.05 -2.25
N ALA A 131 -11.36 -17.63 -3.39
CA ALA A 131 -12.03 -18.53 -4.32
C ALA A 131 -11.06 -19.57 -4.91
N LEU A 132 -9.83 -19.17 -5.26
CA LEU A 132 -8.78 -20.10 -5.74
C LEU A 132 -8.43 -21.14 -4.67
N GLU A 133 -8.29 -20.72 -3.42
CA GLU A 133 -7.99 -21.60 -2.27
C GLU A 133 -9.13 -22.61 -2.05
N ARG A 134 -10.38 -22.12 -2.03
CA ARG A 134 -11.58 -22.96 -1.87
C ARG A 134 -11.73 -23.99 -2.98
N SER A 135 -11.36 -23.64 -4.22
CA SER A 135 -11.45 -24.53 -5.37
C SER A 135 -10.26 -25.48 -5.52
N ASN A 136 -9.26 -25.44 -4.63
CA ASN A 136 -8.04 -26.26 -4.71
C ASN A 136 -7.36 -26.22 -6.09
N VAL A 137 -7.33 -25.04 -6.73
CA VAL A 137 -6.79 -24.92 -8.11
C VAL A 137 -5.32 -25.28 -8.22
N HIS A 138 -4.58 -25.35 -7.11
CA HIS A 138 -3.18 -25.70 -7.10
C HIS A 138 -2.94 -27.11 -7.64
N ASP A 139 -3.85 -28.05 -7.35
CA ASP A 139 -3.81 -29.41 -7.88
C ASP A 139 -4.05 -29.43 -9.40
N THR A 140 -5.05 -28.67 -9.87
CA THR A 140 -5.40 -28.59 -11.29
C THR A 140 -4.34 -27.88 -12.13
N LEU A 141 -3.73 -26.83 -11.58
CA LEU A 141 -2.75 -25.97 -12.27
C LEU A 141 -1.29 -26.41 -12.05
N ALA A 142 -1.07 -27.58 -11.43
CA ALA A 142 0.25 -28.11 -11.08
C ALA A 142 1.14 -27.08 -10.34
N LEU A 143 0.51 -26.25 -9.51
CA LEU A 143 1.18 -25.27 -8.67
C LEU A 143 1.58 -25.95 -7.36
N PRO A 144 2.83 -25.79 -6.87
CA PRO A 144 3.19 -26.33 -5.55
C PRO A 144 2.37 -25.69 -4.43
N SER A 145 2.04 -24.42 -4.57
CA SER A 145 1.15 -23.65 -3.70
C SER A 145 0.73 -22.36 -4.40
N LEU A 146 -0.45 -21.83 -4.09
CA LEU A 146 -0.86 -20.51 -4.56
C LEU A 146 0.07 -19.43 -4.00
N PRO A 147 0.63 -18.54 -4.83
CA PRO A 147 1.57 -17.54 -4.36
C PRO A 147 0.84 -16.48 -3.53
N ASN A 148 1.01 -16.53 -2.20
CA ASN A 148 0.46 -15.56 -1.26
C ASN A 148 1.41 -15.38 -0.08
N ASP A 149 1.56 -14.16 0.41
CA ASP A 149 2.43 -13.85 1.55
C ASP A 149 1.70 -12.90 2.52
N CYS A 150 1.51 -11.63 2.16
CA CYS A 150 0.90 -10.66 3.07
C CYS A 150 -0.63 -10.74 3.21
N ARG A 151 -1.35 -11.27 2.21
CA ARG A 151 -2.82 -11.30 2.10
C ARG A 151 -3.54 -9.96 2.34
N ARG A 152 -2.85 -8.84 2.14
CA ARG A 152 -3.35 -7.47 2.41
C ARG A 152 -3.09 -6.50 1.25
N GLY A 153 -2.65 -7.00 0.10
CA GLY A 153 -2.28 -6.15 -1.04
C GLY A 153 -0.99 -5.34 -0.86
N ASN A 154 -0.17 -5.64 0.16
CA ASN A 154 1.07 -4.90 0.47
C ASN A 154 2.31 -5.46 -0.25
N CYS A 155 2.17 -6.57 -0.97
CA CYS A 155 3.26 -7.23 -1.70
C CYS A 155 2.77 -7.70 -3.07
N LEU A 156 3.69 -7.95 -3.99
CA LEU A 156 3.41 -8.40 -5.36
C LEU A 156 3.46 -9.93 -5.53
N THR A 157 3.44 -10.69 -4.43
CA THR A 157 3.53 -12.17 -4.47
C THR A 157 2.30 -12.77 -5.14
N CYS A 158 1.10 -12.27 -4.83
CA CYS A 158 -0.17 -12.75 -5.36
C CYS A 158 -0.60 -12.09 -6.68
N SER A 159 0.37 -11.54 -7.42
CA SER A 159 0.11 -10.87 -8.69
C SER A 159 -0.37 -11.85 -9.75
N GLY A 160 -1.53 -11.54 -10.34
CA GLY A 160 -2.00 -12.10 -11.60
C GLY A 160 -2.01 -11.02 -12.68
N ARG A 161 -1.99 -11.41 -13.95
CA ARG A 161 -2.07 -10.50 -15.09
C ARG A 161 -3.32 -10.79 -15.91
N HIS A 162 -4.03 -9.75 -16.31
CA HIS A 162 -5.11 -9.90 -17.28
C HIS A 162 -4.58 -10.39 -18.62
N THR A 163 -5.24 -11.39 -19.21
CA THR A 163 -5.00 -11.74 -20.61
C THR A 163 -5.55 -10.64 -21.54
N PRO A 164 -5.11 -10.57 -22.81
CA PRO A 164 -5.64 -9.59 -23.78
C PRO A 164 -7.15 -9.67 -23.96
N GLU A 165 -7.76 -10.84 -23.75
CA GLU A 165 -9.19 -11.09 -23.89
C GLU A 165 -9.99 -10.85 -22.60
N SER A 166 -9.31 -10.55 -21.48
CA SER A 166 -9.96 -10.39 -20.19
C SER A 166 -10.75 -9.08 -20.06
N GLN A 167 -11.91 -9.15 -19.41
CA GLN A 167 -12.67 -7.97 -19.03
C GLN A 167 -12.08 -7.30 -17.77
N VAL A 168 -11.16 -6.35 -17.97
CA VAL A 168 -10.45 -5.67 -16.86
C VAL A 168 -11.38 -4.90 -15.92
N HIS A 169 -12.47 -4.33 -16.45
CA HIS A 169 -13.44 -3.55 -15.67
C HIS A 169 -14.30 -4.38 -14.71
N ASN A 170 -14.28 -5.71 -14.84
CA ASN A 170 -15.01 -6.63 -13.97
C ASN A 170 -14.20 -7.05 -12.74
N VAL A 171 -13.06 -6.40 -12.49
CA VAL A 171 -12.24 -6.61 -11.30
C VAL A 171 -12.09 -5.29 -10.58
N GLU A 172 -12.54 -5.26 -9.34
CA GLU A 172 -12.39 -4.13 -8.45
C GLU A 172 -11.43 -4.49 -7.33
N ILE A 173 -10.61 -3.53 -6.90
CA ILE A 173 -9.79 -3.72 -5.71
C ILE A 173 -10.65 -3.29 -4.52
N GLY A 174 -10.69 -4.11 -3.47
CA GLY A 174 -11.56 -3.89 -2.32
C GLY A 174 -11.39 -2.50 -1.70
N GLU A 175 -12.39 -2.07 -0.93
CA GLU A 175 -12.42 -0.75 -0.28
C GLU A 175 -11.20 -0.49 0.63
N GLU A 176 -10.57 -1.55 1.13
CA GLU A 176 -9.31 -1.44 1.86
C GLU A 176 -8.18 -0.97 0.93
N GLU A 177 -7.67 0.23 1.23
CA GLU A 177 -6.57 0.84 0.49
C GLU A 177 -5.34 -0.11 0.50
N HIS A 178 -4.87 -0.43 -0.70
CA HIS A 178 -3.81 -1.39 -0.93
C HIS A 178 -2.53 -0.74 -0.43
N GLY A 179 -1.74 -1.39 0.42
CA GLY A 179 -0.54 -0.78 1.01
C GLY A 179 0.64 -0.67 0.05
N LEU A 180 0.40 -0.67 -1.26
CA LEU A 180 1.39 -0.27 -2.25
C LEU A 180 1.56 1.25 -2.24
N SER A 181 2.76 1.74 -2.55
CA SER A 181 2.93 3.17 -2.79
C SER A 181 2.10 3.61 -4.01
N PRO A 182 1.67 4.89 -4.10
CA PRO A 182 0.93 5.38 -5.25
C PRO A 182 1.65 5.17 -6.59
N SER A 183 2.99 5.30 -6.62
CA SER A 183 3.80 5.06 -7.82
C SER A 183 3.75 3.58 -8.26
N MET A 184 3.84 2.66 -7.31
CA MET A 184 3.72 1.22 -7.58
C MET A 184 2.31 0.85 -8.01
N LYS A 185 1.28 1.34 -7.32
CA LYS A 185 -0.13 1.11 -7.65
C LYS A 185 -0.43 1.50 -9.10
N ASN A 186 -0.07 2.73 -9.49
CA ASN A 186 -0.26 3.21 -10.87
C ASN A 186 0.47 2.33 -11.89
N THR A 187 1.66 1.83 -11.54
CA THR A 187 2.46 0.97 -12.42
C THR A 187 1.84 -0.41 -12.58
N VAL A 188 1.30 -0.99 -11.50
CA VAL A 188 0.59 -2.28 -11.48
C VAL A 188 -0.68 -2.18 -12.31
N GLU A 189 -1.50 -1.15 -12.07
CA GLU A 189 -2.75 -0.90 -12.82
C GLU A 189 -2.49 -0.68 -14.31
N LYS A 190 -1.50 0.15 -14.66
CA LYS A 190 -1.13 0.42 -16.06
C LYS A 190 -0.70 -0.84 -16.81
N LYS A 191 -0.15 -1.83 -16.11
CA LYS A 191 0.28 -3.12 -16.69
C LYS A 191 -0.84 -4.16 -16.72
N GLY A 192 -2.05 -3.83 -16.28
CA GLY A 192 -3.15 -4.81 -16.18
C GLY A 192 -2.86 -5.92 -15.18
N VAL A 193 -2.12 -5.61 -14.11
CA VAL A 193 -1.80 -6.55 -13.03
C VAL A 193 -2.82 -6.40 -11.90
N VAL A 194 -3.26 -7.53 -11.36
CA VAL A 194 -4.23 -7.63 -10.27
C VAL A 194 -3.56 -8.30 -9.08
N LEU A 195 -3.89 -7.84 -7.86
CA LEU A 195 -3.47 -8.50 -6.62
C LEU A 195 -4.62 -9.40 -6.13
N THR A 196 -4.52 -10.69 -6.41
CA THR A 196 -5.63 -11.63 -6.16
C THR A 196 -6.12 -11.68 -4.71
N CYS A 197 -5.26 -11.34 -3.74
CA CYS A 197 -5.63 -11.36 -2.32
C CYS A 197 -6.52 -10.21 -1.83
N CYS A 198 -6.70 -9.16 -2.63
CA CYS A 198 -7.49 -7.98 -2.26
C CYS A 198 -8.37 -7.47 -3.41
N SER A 199 -8.56 -8.31 -4.45
CA SER A 199 -9.41 -7.99 -5.59
C SER A 199 -10.66 -8.86 -5.59
N HIS A 200 -11.78 -8.24 -5.94
CA HIS A 200 -13.11 -8.82 -6.07
C HIS A 200 -13.56 -8.79 -7.52
N VAL A 201 -14.48 -9.69 -7.86
CA VAL A 201 -15.02 -9.80 -9.22
C VAL A 201 -16.44 -9.26 -9.23
N THR A 202 -16.71 -8.36 -10.17
CA THR A 202 -18.01 -7.69 -10.32
C THR A 202 -18.77 -8.13 -11.58
N GLY A 203 -18.15 -8.96 -12.43
CA GLY A 203 -18.77 -9.49 -13.66
C GLY A 203 -18.01 -10.68 -14.26
N ASP A 204 -18.64 -11.36 -15.21
CA ASP A 204 -18.05 -12.51 -15.92
C ASP A 204 -16.98 -12.13 -16.95
N GLY A 205 -16.25 -13.12 -17.46
CA GLY A 205 -15.28 -12.92 -18.54
C GLY A 205 -13.92 -12.40 -18.07
N VAL A 206 -13.62 -12.56 -16.77
CA VAL A 206 -12.30 -12.28 -16.21
C VAL A 206 -11.38 -13.46 -16.52
N GLN A 207 -10.20 -13.18 -17.08
CA GLN A 207 -9.16 -14.15 -17.37
C GLN A 207 -7.83 -13.67 -16.78
N LEU A 208 -7.22 -14.49 -15.93
CA LEU A 208 -6.00 -14.14 -15.20
C LEU A 208 -4.89 -15.16 -15.41
N GLU A 209 -3.72 -14.68 -15.81
CA GLU A 209 -2.47 -15.45 -15.82
C GLU A 209 -1.77 -15.33 -14.46
N LEU A 210 -1.54 -16.46 -13.79
CA LEU A 210 -0.80 -16.57 -12.54
C LEU A 210 0.67 -16.89 -12.77
N GLY A 211 1.49 -16.78 -11.71
CA GLY A 211 2.93 -17.07 -11.78
C GLY A 211 3.76 -15.98 -12.45
N VAL A 212 3.17 -14.79 -12.62
CA VAL A 212 3.82 -13.61 -13.21
C VAL A 212 4.53 -12.73 -12.17
N ASN A 213 4.58 -13.15 -10.90
CA ASN A 213 5.09 -12.36 -9.78
C ASN A 213 6.53 -11.88 -10.02
N ASP A 214 7.43 -12.73 -10.49
CA ASP A 214 8.83 -12.35 -10.71
C ASP A 214 8.99 -11.30 -11.82
N GLU A 215 8.19 -11.43 -12.89
CA GLU A 215 8.17 -10.46 -13.97
C GLU A 215 7.62 -9.13 -13.47
N VAL A 216 6.51 -9.15 -12.73
CA VAL A 216 5.89 -7.96 -12.15
C VAL A 216 6.85 -7.28 -11.18
N TRP A 217 7.50 -8.02 -10.28
CA TRP A 217 8.54 -7.52 -9.37
C TRP A 217 9.66 -6.81 -10.13
N ARG A 218 10.24 -7.47 -11.14
CA ARG A 218 11.27 -6.84 -11.99
C ARG A 218 10.74 -5.60 -12.67
N SER A 219 9.52 -5.63 -13.18
CA SER A 219 8.95 -4.51 -13.93
C SER A 219 8.66 -3.29 -13.05
N VAL A 220 8.19 -3.51 -11.81
CA VAL A 220 7.89 -2.44 -10.86
C VAL A 220 9.18 -1.86 -10.29
N TYR A 221 10.11 -2.70 -9.84
CA TYR A 221 11.31 -2.22 -9.13
C TYR A 221 12.53 -1.95 -10.02
N ALA A 222 12.72 -2.69 -11.11
CA ALA A 222 13.87 -2.48 -12.00
C ALA A 222 13.70 -1.30 -12.95
N SER A 223 12.48 -0.77 -13.09
CA SER A 223 12.22 0.39 -13.96
C SER A 223 12.99 1.63 -13.51
N GLY A 224 13.42 1.72 -12.24
CA GLY A 224 14.18 2.86 -11.70
C GLY A 224 13.43 4.20 -11.77
N ASP A 225 12.19 4.20 -12.24
CA ASP A 225 11.39 5.39 -12.51
C ASP A 225 10.48 5.75 -11.33
N ASP A 226 10.88 5.34 -10.11
CA ASP A 226 10.24 5.78 -8.87
C ASP A 226 10.69 7.20 -8.55
N LYS A 227 10.29 8.15 -9.41
CA LYS A 227 10.55 9.58 -9.24
C LYS A 227 10.06 10.09 -7.89
N GLU A 228 9.00 9.50 -7.38
CA GLU A 228 8.47 9.84 -6.06
C GLU A 228 9.37 9.32 -4.95
N GLY A 229 9.81 8.05 -5.00
CA GLY A 229 10.81 7.55 -4.07
C GLY A 229 12.12 8.33 -4.12
N GLU A 230 12.56 8.72 -5.32
CA GLU A 230 13.73 9.59 -5.54
C GLU A 230 13.54 10.97 -4.89
N ARG A 231 12.36 11.57 -5.05
CA ARG A 231 11.99 12.85 -4.44
C ARG A 231 11.99 12.75 -2.92
N ILE A 232 11.31 11.74 -2.35
CA ILE A 232 11.27 11.50 -0.90
C ILE A 232 12.68 11.29 -0.34
N ARG A 233 13.51 10.50 -1.03
CA ARG A 233 14.91 10.27 -0.65
C ARG A 233 15.70 11.58 -0.65
N THR A 234 15.57 12.38 -1.71
CA THR A 234 16.26 13.68 -1.84
C THR A 234 15.82 14.64 -0.75
N ASP A 235 14.51 14.73 -0.46
CA ASP A 235 13.96 15.57 0.60
C ASP A 235 14.44 15.15 1.98
N ALA A 236 14.50 13.84 2.26
CA ALA A 236 15.00 13.29 3.52
C ALA A 236 16.50 13.59 3.71
N VAL A 237 17.31 13.44 2.64
CA VAL A 237 18.73 13.77 2.66
C VAL A 237 18.92 15.28 2.88
N ALA A 238 18.21 16.12 2.14
CA ALA A 238 18.26 17.58 2.29
C ALA A 238 17.83 18.03 3.69
N LYS A 239 16.80 17.40 4.27
CA LYS A 239 16.37 17.65 5.65
C LYS A 239 17.46 17.25 6.66
N THR A 240 18.08 16.10 6.46
CA THR A 240 19.17 15.62 7.34
C THR A 240 20.40 16.53 7.27
N MET A 241 20.77 16.99 6.07
CA MET A 241 21.86 17.95 5.88
C MET A 241 21.56 19.27 6.59
N ARG A 242 20.35 19.82 6.42
CA ARG A 242 19.93 21.06 7.11
C ARG A 242 20.02 20.91 8.63
N LEU A 243 19.47 19.84 9.20
CA LEU A 243 19.54 19.60 10.64
C LEU A 243 20.97 19.42 11.15
N ASN A 244 21.85 18.81 10.34
CA ASN A 244 23.26 18.69 10.67
C ASN A 244 23.97 20.04 10.65
N ASP A 245 23.68 20.89 9.66
CA ASP A 245 24.25 22.23 9.52
C ASP A 245 23.79 23.17 10.65
N GLU A 246 22.51 23.11 11.03
CA GLU A 246 21.95 23.83 12.19
C GLU A 246 22.64 23.43 13.50
N ARG A 247 22.99 22.15 13.67
CA ARG A 247 23.77 21.69 14.83
C ARG A 247 25.24 22.11 14.78
N ASN A 248 25.77 22.44 13.60
CA ASN A 248 27.19 22.68 13.36
C ASN A 248 27.46 24.04 12.70
N LEU A 249 26.75 25.10 13.11
CA LEU A 249 26.79 26.43 12.49
C LEU A 249 28.22 26.95 12.21
N LYS A 250 29.16 26.79 13.16
CA LYS A 250 30.55 27.24 12.98
C LYS A 250 31.26 26.54 11.81
N LYS A 251 31.06 25.22 11.67
CA LYS A 251 31.66 24.44 10.58
C LYS A 251 30.99 24.78 9.25
N TRP A 252 29.67 24.94 9.27
CA TRP A 252 28.91 25.33 8.08
C TRP A 252 29.35 26.72 7.58
N ALA A 253 29.43 27.73 8.44
CA ALA A 253 29.87 29.08 8.07
C ALA A 253 31.26 29.07 7.42
N LYS A 254 32.25 28.42 8.06
CA LYS A 254 33.60 28.27 7.51
C LYS A 254 33.64 27.53 6.17
N LYS A 255 32.77 26.52 5.97
CA LYS A 255 32.66 25.80 4.70
C LYS A 255 32.08 26.71 3.62
N THR A 256 31.05 27.49 3.93
CA THR A 256 30.40 28.42 3.01
C THR A 256 31.33 29.56 2.59
N GLU A 257 32.07 30.14 3.54
CA GLU A 257 33.12 31.15 3.24
C GLU A 257 34.12 30.62 2.22
N ARG A 258 34.65 29.41 2.44
CA ARG A 258 35.59 28.76 1.51
C ARG A 258 34.98 28.48 0.13
N MET A 259 33.68 28.16 0.03
CA MET A 259 33.03 27.95 -1.27
C MET A 259 32.87 29.26 -2.06
N LEU A 260 32.66 30.39 -1.39
CA LEU A 260 32.59 31.71 -2.02
C LEU A 260 33.95 32.16 -2.54
N GLU A 261 35.01 31.93 -1.76
CA GLU A 261 36.39 32.24 -2.19
C GLU A 261 36.77 31.49 -3.49
N LEU A 262 36.30 30.25 -3.65
CA LEU A 262 36.58 29.43 -4.84
C LEU A 262 35.74 29.80 -6.07
N SER A 263 34.62 30.51 -5.92
CA SER A 263 33.79 30.90 -7.05
C SER A 263 34.24 32.19 -7.74
N ASP A 264 35.15 32.93 -7.10
CA ASP A 264 35.71 34.19 -7.62
C ASP A 264 37.00 33.98 -8.44
N GLU A 265 37.52 32.74 -8.48
CA GLU A 265 38.65 32.30 -9.32
C GLU A 265 38.18 31.75 -10.68
#